data_AF-N2ALP9-F1
#
_entry.id   AF-N2ALP9-F1
#
_cell.length_a   1.000
_cell.length_b   1.000
_cell.length_c   1.000
_cell.angle_alpha   90.00
_cell.angle_beta   90.00
_cell.angle_gamma   90.00
#
_symmetry.space_group_name_H-M   'P 1'
#
loop_
_entity.id
_entity.type
_entity.pdbx_description
1 polymer ?
#
loop_
_entity_poly.entity_id
_entity_poly.type
_entity_poly.pdbx_seq_one_letter_code
_entity_poly.pdbx_strand_id
1 'polypeptide(L)'
;MFDYFYFNFDTILSGAMDRFFESSGFLCEERTPWNKKQSPQQINEILEDIWREGRTYREQQLFAECFPFARERDLGVYKDTPVYDIALADEDIRKYKSDPKVPDVQAKIFQHTIKFQVDNMAKILMLLKEIQPQVRVFMVLLPKYKEVEDVEKFYNRTWKAFFMNIIHELKKDFAFELLDFKDYESFSAKKENYRDLTHLGIDGAVKFTEHLSDLLLHQYGLDLLF
;
A
#
# COMPACT_ATOMS: atom_id res chain seq x y z
N MET A 1 0.25 0.64 3.26
CA MET A 1 0.89 -0.33 4.19
C MET A 1 -0.08 -1.48 4.43
N PHE A 2 0.40 -2.73 4.38
CA PHE A 2 -0.48 -3.91 4.40
C PHE A 2 -0.95 -4.31 5.80
N ASP A 3 -0.08 -4.30 6.80
CA ASP A 3 -0.40 -4.74 8.17
C ASP A 3 0.60 -4.25 9.22
N TYR A 4 0.36 -4.51 10.50
CA TYR A 4 1.23 -4.10 11.60
C TYR A 4 2.61 -4.78 11.58
N PHE A 5 2.75 -5.96 10.98
CA PHE A 5 4.05 -6.60 10.80
C PHE A 5 4.81 -6.08 9.55
N TYR A 6 4.41 -4.96 8.95
CA TYR A 6 5.00 -4.36 7.74
C TYR A 6 6.54 -4.35 7.74
N PHE A 7 7.16 -3.85 8.82
CA PHE A 7 8.61 -3.75 8.90
C PHE A 7 9.32 -5.11 9.06
N ASN A 8 8.59 -6.18 9.37
CA ASN A 8 9.14 -7.50 9.66
C ASN A 8 9.30 -8.39 8.41
N PHE A 9 8.94 -7.90 7.23
CA PHE A 9 9.20 -8.57 5.96
C PHE A 9 9.79 -7.60 4.95
N ASP A 10 10.48 -8.13 3.93
CA ASP A 10 11.19 -7.29 2.97
C ASP A 10 10.22 -6.64 1.97
N THR A 11 9.63 -5.52 2.35
CA THR A 11 8.72 -4.74 1.50
C THR A 11 9.45 -3.87 0.49
N ILE A 12 10.48 -3.14 0.95
CA ILE A 12 11.07 -2.02 0.21
C ILE A 12 12.06 -2.46 -0.90
N LEU A 13 12.68 -3.64 -0.78
CA LEU A 13 13.59 -4.15 -1.83
C LEU A 13 13.02 -5.29 -2.66
N SER A 14 11.79 -5.73 -2.38
CA SER A 14 11.13 -6.67 -3.27
C SER A 14 10.74 -5.96 -4.57
N GLY A 15 10.68 -6.67 -5.69
CA GLY A 15 10.11 -6.14 -6.93
C GLY A 15 8.64 -5.70 -6.82
N ALA A 16 8.04 -5.73 -5.63
CA ALA A 16 6.75 -5.12 -5.32
C ALA A 16 6.85 -3.61 -5.06
N MET A 17 7.98 -3.09 -4.56
CA MET A 17 8.21 -1.65 -4.40
C MET A 17 8.30 -0.96 -5.77
N ASP A 18 9.05 -1.56 -6.70
CA ASP A 18 9.11 -1.12 -8.10
C ASP A 18 7.70 -1.07 -8.71
N ARG A 19 6.91 -2.14 -8.54
CA ARG A 19 5.52 -2.20 -9.04
C ARG A 19 4.60 -1.17 -8.39
N PHE A 20 4.81 -0.86 -7.12
CA PHE A 20 4.02 0.15 -6.41
C PHE A 20 4.28 1.56 -6.95
N PHE A 21 5.54 1.91 -7.22
CA PHE A 21 5.86 3.19 -7.88
C PHE A 21 5.42 3.22 -9.35
N GLU A 22 5.55 2.10 -10.08
CA GLU A 22 5.02 1.97 -11.44
C GLU A 22 3.50 2.20 -11.50
N SER A 23 2.74 1.57 -10.60
CA SER A 23 1.27 1.66 -10.56
C SER A 23 0.73 2.95 -9.94
N SER A 24 1.56 3.75 -9.26
CA SER A 24 1.17 5.04 -8.69
C SER A 24 1.45 6.24 -9.61
N GLY A 25 1.85 5.98 -10.86
CA GLY A 25 2.06 7.03 -11.87
C GLY A 25 3.34 7.85 -11.69
N PHE A 26 4.25 7.41 -10.82
CA PHE A 26 5.51 8.11 -10.51
C PHE A 26 6.42 8.32 -11.74
N LEU A 27 6.30 7.48 -12.77
CA LEU A 27 7.08 7.57 -14.01
C LEU A 27 6.45 8.48 -15.10
N CYS A 28 5.41 9.25 -14.76
CA CYS A 28 4.76 10.16 -15.71
C CYS A 28 5.53 11.49 -15.86
N GLU A 29 6.75 11.47 -16.41
CA GLU A 29 7.57 12.69 -16.53
C GLU A 29 7.12 13.66 -17.64
N GLU A 30 6.24 13.25 -18.58
CA GLU A 30 5.76 14.16 -19.61
C GLU A 30 4.26 14.07 -19.83
N ARG A 31 3.46 14.91 -19.15
CA ARG A 31 2.17 15.38 -19.72
C ARG A 31 1.88 16.85 -19.38
N THR A 32 1.39 17.54 -20.40
CA THR A 32 0.90 18.92 -20.50
C THR A 32 -0.03 19.34 -19.35
N PRO A 33 -0.22 20.65 -19.07
CA PRO A 33 -0.87 21.13 -17.85
C PRO A 33 -2.28 20.56 -17.69
N TRP A 34 -2.46 19.72 -16.67
CA TRP A 34 -3.64 18.92 -16.39
C TRP A 34 -4.76 19.76 -15.78
N ASN A 35 -5.50 20.49 -16.62
CA ASN A 35 -6.63 21.32 -16.19
C ASN A 35 -8.01 20.65 -16.46
N LYS A 36 -8.09 19.32 -16.60
CA LYS A 36 -9.36 18.60 -16.80
C LYS A 36 -9.60 17.58 -15.68
N LYS A 37 -10.75 17.71 -14.99
CA LYS A 37 -11.30 16.65 -14.14
C LYS A 37 -11.49 15.40 -14.98
N GLN A 38 -10.84 14.31 -14.60
CA GLN A 38 -11.00 12.99 -15.19
C GLN A 38 -11.87 12.12 -14.29
N SER A 39 -12.65 11.25 -14.92
CA SER A 39 -13.40 10.21 -14.21
C SER A 39 -12.48 9.06 -13.78
N PRO A 40 -12.84 8.30 -12.74
CA PRO A 40 -12.09 7.11 -12.32
C PRO A 40 -11.81 6.10 -13.45
N GLN A 41 -12.75 5.89 -14.38
CA GLN A 41 -12.51 5.04 -15.56
C GLN A 41 -11.37 5.55 -16.46
N GLN A 42 -11.30 6.86 -16.69
CA GLN A 42 -10.24 7.44 -17.52
C GLN A 42 -8.87 7.33 -16.85
N ILE A 43 -8.82 7.43 -15.53
CA ILE A 43 -7.60 7.19 -14.76
C ILE A 43 -7.18 5.72 -14.92
N ASN A 44 -8.11 4.77 -14.80
CA ASN A 44 -7.83 3.35 -14.95
C ASN A 44 -7.31 2.99 -16.36
N GLU A 45 -7.93 3.50 -17.42
CA GLU A 45 -7.47 3.27 -18.81
C GLU A 45 -6.04 3.79 -19.02
N ILE A 46 -5.72 4.97 -18.47
CA ILE A 46 -4.38 5.54 -18.53
C ILE A 46 -3.37 4.67 -17.75
N LEU A 47 -3.75 4.17 -16.57
CA LEU A 47 -2.90 3.28 -15.78
C LEU A 47 -2.65 1.94 -16.50
N GLU A 48 -3.64 1.41 -17.22
CA GLU A 48 -3.48 0.20 -18.04
C GLU A 48 -2.54 0.41 -19.24
N ASP A 49 -2.60 1.57 -19.90
CA ASP A 49 -1.70 1.89 -21.01
C ASP A 49 -0.26 2.14 -20.53
N ILE A 50 -0.09 2.87 -19.41
CA ILE A 50 1.21 3.07 -18.75
C ILE A 50 1.84 1.73 -18.36
N TRP A 51 1.02 0.80 -17.86
CA TRP A 51 1.47 -0.55 -17.54
C TRP A 51 2.01 -1.31 -18.75
N ARG A 52 1.47 -1.05 -19.96
CA ARG A 52 1.84 -1.73 -21.20
C ARG A 52 3.10 -1.18 -21.87
N GLU A 53 3.43 0.10 -21.67
CA GLU A 53 4.47 0.80 -22.46
C GLU A 53 5.91 0.71 -21.92
N GLY A 54 6.13 0.12 -20.74
CA GLY A 54 7.43 -0.45 -20.33
C GLY A 54 8.72 0.37 -20.54
N ARG A 55 9.10 1.15 -19.50
CA ARG A 55 10.43 1.72 -19.10
C ARG A 55 11.48 2.05 -20.18
N THR A 56 11.98 3.28 -20.15
CA THR A 56 13.23 3.69 -20.84
C THR A 56 14.48 3.32 -20.03
N TYR A 57 15.63 3.19 -20.70
CA TYR A 57 16.92 2.90 -20.07
C TYR A 57 17.33 3.94 -19.01
N ARG A 58 16.93 5.20 -19.20
CA ARG A 58 17.27 6.31 -18.30
C ARG A 58 16.57 6.19 -16.94
N GLU A 59 15.31 5.79 -16.93
CA GLU A 59 14.52 5.63 -15.71
C GLU A 59 15.04 4.45 -14.86
N GLN A 60 15.48 3.37 -15.53
CA GLN A 60 16.13 2.23 -14.86
C GLN A 60 17.44 2.65 -14.18
N GLN A 61 18.23 3.54 -14.80
CA GLN A 61 19.46 4.07 -14.20
C GLN A 61 19.19 4.94 -12.99
N LEU A 62 18.27 5.91 -13.09
CA LEU A 62 17.88 6.78 -11.97
C LEU A 62 17.38 5.97 -10.77
N PHE A 63 16.56 4.94 -11.01
CA PHE A 63 16.10 4.06 -9.96
C PHE A 63 17.24 3.27 -9.30
N ALA A 64 18.15 2.71 -10.09
CA ALA A 64 19.32 1.99 -9.57
C ALA A 64 20.29 2.91 -8.80
N GLU A 65 20.40 4.19 -9.16
CA GLU A 65 21.18 5.18 -8.43
C GLU A 65 20.55 5.54 -7.08
N CYS A 66 19.23 5.75 -7.04
CA CYS A 66 18.51 6.05 -5.80
C CYS A 66 18.34 4.84 -4.89
N PHE A 67 18.24 3.63 -5.46
CA PHE A 67 17.98 2.38 -4.75
C PHE A 67 18.96 1.28 -5.17
N PRO A 68 20.28 1.43 -4.89
CA PRO A 68 21.33 0.55 -5.42
C PRO A 68 21.31 -0.89 -4.89
N PHE A 69 20.44 -1.17 -3.91
CA PHE A 69 20.25 -2.50 -3.34
C PHE A 69 18.91 -3.14 -3.74
N ALA A 70 18.06 -2.42 -4.49
CA ALA A 70 16.84 -2.98 -5.05
C ALA A 70 17.21 -3.98 -6.13
N ARG A 71 16.71 -5.22 -6.02
CA ARG A 71 16.98 -6.27 -7.01
C ARG A 71 15.86 -6.29 -8.03
N GLU A 72 16.24 -6.16 -9.30
CA GLU A 72 15.30 -6.21 -10.42
C GLU A 72 14.65 -7.62 -10.53
N ARG A 73 13.33 -7.65 -10.31
CA ARG A 73 12.31 -8.69 -10.59
C ARG A 73 12.62 -10.19 -10.32
N ASP A 74 11.76 -10.77 -9.48
CA ASP A 74 11.22 -12.12 -9.69
C ASP A 74 10.46 -12.18 -11.04
N LEU A 75 11.13 -12.66 -12.09
CA LEU A 75 10.61 -12.81 -13.46
C LEU A 75 9.48 -13.86 -13.62
N GLY A 76 8.98 -14.46 -12.52
CA GLY A 76 8.06 -15.62 -12.58
C GLY A 76 6.62 -15.38 -12.10
N VAL A 77 6.26 -14.18 -11.64
CA VAL A 77 5.03 -14.01 -10.82
C VAL A 77 3.77 -13.65 -11.63
N TYR A 78 3.89 -13.26 -12.89
CA TYR A 78 2.72 -13.01 -13.75
C TYR A 78 2.78 -13.86 -15.01
N LYS A 79 2.04 -14.97 -14.99
CA LYS A 79 1.41 -15.45 -16.22
C LYS A 79 0.26 -14.50 -16.51
N ASP A 80 0.08 -14.11 -17.78
CA ASP A 80 -1.05 -13.33 -18.34
C ASP A 80 -2.41 -14.00 -18.09
N THR A 81 -2.72 -14.26 -16.83
CA THR A 81 -4.01 -14.77 -16.42
C THR A 81 -4.85 -13.53 -16.19
N PRO A 82 -5.89 -13.27 -17.01
CA PRO A 82 -6.84 -12.22 -16.68
C PRO A 82 -7.29 -12.45 -15.24
N VAL A 83 -7.00 -11.48 -14.38
CA VAL A 83 -7.46 -11.51 -12.99
C VAL A 83 -8.94 -11.19 -13.06
N TYR A 84 -9.75 -12.22 -13.24
CA TYR A 84 -11.18 -12.09 -12.99
C TYR A 84 -11.33 -11.69 -11.52
N ASP A 85 -12.02 -10.59 -11.27
CA ASP A 85 -12.33 -10.14 -9.92
C ASP A 85 -13.39 -11.10 -9.35
N ILE A 86 -12.90 -12.21 -8.78
CA ILE A 86 -13.75 -13.23 -8.18
C ILE A 86 -14.18 -12.66 -6.83
N ALA A 87 -15.49 -12.57 -6.59
CA ALA A 87 -16.00 -12.18 -5.29
C ALA A 87 -15.56 -13.18 -4.21
N LEU A 88 -15.20 -12.69 -3.02
CA LEU A 88 -14.84 -13.52 -1.87
C LEU A 88 -15.90 -14.61 -1.63
N ALA A 89 -15.52 -15.89 -1.63
CA ALA A 89 -16.46 -16.99 -1.47
C ALA A 89 -16.79 -17.26 0.01
N ASP A 90 -18.03 -17.68 0.30
CA ASP A 90 -18.42 -18.08 1.67
C ASP A 90 -17.63 -19.30 2.16
N GLU A 91 -17.20 -20.16 1.24
CA GLU A 91 -16.37 -21.31 1.56
C GLU A 91 -15.00 -20.89 2.09
N ASP A 92 -14.37 -19.87 1.49
CA ASP A 92 -13.09 -19.34 1.96
C ASP A 92 -13.21 -18.73 3.35
N ILE A 93 -14.31 -18.00 3.62
CA ILE A 93 -14.62 -17.47 4.94
C ILE A 93 -14.78 -18.60 5.96
N ARG A 94 -15.59 -19.62 5.65
CA ARG A 94 -15.80 -20.77 6.54
C ARG A 94 -14.51 -21.52 6.82
N LYS A 95 -13.72 -21.79 5.78
CA LYS A 95 -12.44 -22.49 5.88
C LYS A 95 -11.46 -21.72 6.77
N TYR A 96 -11.33 -20.41 6.55
CA TYR A 96 -10.45 -19.57 7.36
C TYR A 96 -10.88 -19.52 8.83
N LYS A 97 -12.18 -19.42 9.13
CA LYS A 97 -12.69 -19.49 10.51
C LYS A 97 -12.35 -20.81 11.20
N SER A 98 -12.39 -21.92 10.45
CA SER A 98 -12.11 -23.25 10.99
C SER A 98 -10.62 -23.55 11.19
N ASP A 99 -9.77 -23.01 10.32
CA ASP A 99 -8.33 -23.22 10.33
C ASP A 99 -7.61 -21.94 9.88
N PRO A 100 -7.47 -20.94 10.79
CA PRO A 100 -6.84 -19.69 10.44
C PRO A 100 -5.36 -19.87 10.11
N LYS A 101 -4.98 -19.47 8.90
CA LYS A 101 -3.57 -19.45 8.48
C LYS A 101 -2.96 -18.09 8.79
N VAL A 102 -2.34 -17.98 9.95
CA VAL A 102 -1.50 -16.81 10.27
C VAL A 102 -0.15 -16.99 9.56
N PRO A 103 0.34 -16.00 8.79
CA PRO A 103 1.63 -16.08 8.13
C PRO A 103 2.76 -16.37 9.14
N ASP A 104 3.63 -17.36 8.83
CA ASP A 104 4.78 -17.72 9.66
C ASP A 104 5.71 -16.54 9.96
N VAL A 105 5.73 -15.54 9.07
CA VAL A 105 6.49 -14.31 9.26
C VAL A 105 6.00 -13.51 10.47
N GLN A 106 4.72 -13.61 10.85
CA GLN A 106 4.20 -13.00 12.08
C GLN A 106 4.65 -13.75 13.34
N ALA A 107 5.07 -15.01 13.23
CA ALA A 107 5.50 -15.82 14.36
C ALA A 107 6.98 -15.61 14.74
N LYS A 108 7.75 -14.85 13.95
CA LYS A 108 9.20 -14.63 14.14
C LYS A 108 9.53 -13.14 14.05
N ILE A 109 10.56 -12.71 14.76
CA ILE A 109 11.06 -11.33 14.70
C ILE A 109 12.38 -11.30 13.93
N PHE A 110 12.40 -10.61 12.79
CA PHE A 110 13.57 -10.45 11.93
C PHE A 110 14.19 -9.07 12.17
N GLN A 111 14.97 -8.93 13.24
CA GLN A 111 15.53 -7.63 13.68
C GLN A 111 16.32 -6.91 12.57
N HIS A 112 17.12 -7.64 11.79
CA HIS A 112 17.86 -7.05 10.67
C HIS A 112 16.93 -6.51 9.58
N THR A 113 15.89 -7.26 9.22
CA THR A 113 14.86 -6.82 8.26
C THR A 113 14.15 -5.59 8.79
N ILE A 114 13.74 -5.59 10.06
CA ILE A 114 13.07 -4.44 10.66
C ILE A 114 13.95 -3.20 10.61
N LYS A 115 15.19 -3.29 11.12
CA LYS A 115 16.11 -2.16 11.08
C LYS A 115 16.28 -1.65 9.66
N PHE A 116 16.49 -2.57 8.72
CA PHE A 116 16.64 -2.24 7.31
C PHE A 116 15.40 -1.52 6.74
N GLN A 117 14.18 -2.01 6.98
CA GLN A 117 12.96 -1.37 6.47
C GLN A 117 12.72 0.00 7.11
N VAL A 118 13.00 0.15 8.41
CA VAL A 118 12.89 1.44 9.11
C VAL A 118 13.90 2.45 8.57
N ASP A 119 15.16 2.04 8.39
CA ASP A 119 16.21 2.89 7.83
C ASP A 119 15.84 3.36 6.41
N ASN A 120 15.22 2.52 5.59
CA ASN A 120 14.76 2.91 4.25
C ASN A 120 13.52 3.81 4.28
N MET A 121 12.56 3.57 5.18
CA MET A 121 11.41 4.47 5.35
C MET A 121 11.89 5.88 5.71
N ALA A 122 12.85 6.00 6.63
CA ALA A 122 13.44 7.29 6.99
C ALA A 122 14.10 7.97 5.79
N LYS A 123 14.86 7.24 4.97
CA LYS A 123 15.47 7.77 3.74
C LYS A 123 14.42 8.27 2.74
N ILE A 124 13.33 7.54 2.54
CA ILE A 124 12.24 7.96 1.65
C ILE A 124 11.60 9.26 2.17
N LEU A 125 11.32 9.34 3.46
CA LEU A 125 10.75 10.55 4.08
C LEU A 125 11.69 11.75 3.98
N MET A 126 13.00 11.54 4.17
CA MET A 126 14.02 12.56 3.96
C MET A 126 14.00 13.06 2.51
N LEU A 127 14.05 12.13 1.55
CA LEU A 127 14.04 12.46 0.12
C LEU A 127 12.78 13.25 -0.27
N LEU A 128 11.60 12.82 0.17
CA LEU A 128 10.34 13.53 -0.11
C LEU A 128 10.38 14.97 0.41
N LYS A 129 10.91 15.17 1.61
CA LYS A 129 11.08 16.50 2.22
C LYS A 129 12.11 17.36 1.49
N GLU A 130 13.19 16.76 0.99
CA GLU A 130 14.21 17.45 0.20
C GLU A 130 13.66 17.93 -1.15
N ILE A 131 12.88 17.07 -1.83
CA ILE A 131 12.25 17.39 -3.12
C ILE A 131 11.17 18.47 -2.95
N GLN A 132 10.28 18.30 -1.97
CA GLN A 132 9.18 19.23 -1.70
C GLN A 132 8.99 19.38 -0.19
N PRO A 133 9.57 20.42 0.44
CA PRO A 133 9.49 20.62 1.88
C PRO A 133 8.07 20.77 2.44
N GLN A 134 7.10 21.15 1.61
CA GLN A 134 5.69 21.29 1.98
C GLN A 134 4.84 20.05 1.71
N VAL A 135 5.47 18.94 1.28
CA VAL A 135 4.74 17.70 0.98
C VAL A 135 4.02 17.19 2.22
N ARG A 136 2.73 16.89 2.08
CA ARG A 136 1.93 16.25 3.13
C ARG A 136 1.92 14.75 2.89
N VAL A 137 2.52 13.99 3.80
CA VAL A 137 2.60 12.54 3.69
C VAL A 137 1.51 11.89 4.53
N PHE A 138 0.73 11.01 3.91
CA PHE A 138 -0.26 10.17 4.57
C PHE A 138 0.11 8.70 4.38
N MET A 139 0.43 8.02 5.48
CA MET A 139 0.64 6.58 5.50
C MET A 139 -0.70 5.90 5.79
N VAL A 140 -1.12 4.99 4.93
CA VAL A 140 -2.42 4.30 5.06
C VAL A 140 -2.20 2.83 5.40
N LEU A 141 -2.77 2.34 6.49
CA LEU A 141 -2.92 0.89 6.76
C LEU A 141 -4.27 0.43 6.22
N LEU A 142 -4.26 -0.49 5.25
CA LEU A 142 -5.47 -0.95 4.58
C LEU A 142 -6.28 -1.93 5.44
N PRO A 143 -7.63 -1.89 5.38
CA PRO A 143 -8.47 -2.86 6.06
C PRO A 143 -8.37 -4.24 5.40
N LYS A 144 -8.45 -5.31 6.18
CA LYS A 144 -8.73 -6.67 5.69
C LYS A 144 -10.21 -7.00 5.89
N TYR A 145 -10.68 -8.10 5.32
CA TYR A 145 -12.04 -8.55 5.60
C TYR A 145 -12.18 -8.84 7.10
N LYS A 146 -13.30 -8.43 7.70
CA LYS A 146 -13.50 -8.40 9.16
C LYS A 146 -13.11 -9.70 9.86
N GLU A 147 -13.44 -10.84 9.27
CA GLU A 147 -13.15 -12.15 9.87
C GLU A 147 -11.65 -12.42 10.00
N VAL A 148 -10.82 -11.87 9.11
CA VAL A 148 -9.38 -11.90 9.24
C VAL A 148 -8.91 -10.96 10.35
N GLU A 149 -9.43 -9.74 10.38
CA GLU A 149 -9.06 -8.76 11.41
C GLU A 149 -9.41 -9.27 12.82
N ASP A 150 -10.59 -9.85 13.00
CA ASP A 150 -11.07 -10.39 14.28
C ASP A 150 -10.16 -11.54 14.77
N VAL A 151 -9.76 -12.44 13.87
CA VAL A 151 -8.87 -13.57 14.21
C VAL A 151 -7.44 -13.11 14.45
N GLU A 152 -6.90 -12.27 13.55
CA GLU A 152 -5.53 -11.78 13.65
C GLU A 152 -5.33 -10.79 14.79
N LYS A 153 -6.39 -10.19 15.34
CA LYS A 153 -6.33 -9.21 16.45
C LYS A 153 -5.48 -9.68 17.62
N PHE A 154 -5.58 -10.95 17.97
CA PHE A 154 -4.78 -11.55 19.04
C PHE A 154 -3.29 -11.59 18.67
N TYR A 155 -2.97 -12.12 17.49
CA TYR A 155 -1.60 -12.27 16.98
C TYR A 155 -0.94 -10.91 16.72
N ASN A 156 -1.72 -9.94 16.23
CA ASN A 156 -1.28 -8.61 15.90
C ASN A 156 -1.14 -7.69 17.13
N ARG A 157 -1.52 -8.10 18.35
CA ARG A 157 -1.40 -7.21 19.51
C ARG A 157 0.04 -6.75 19.75
N THR A 158 0.99 -7.68 19.68
CA THR A 158 2.41 -7.37 19.83
C THR A 158 2.94 -6.58 18.65
N TRP A 159 2.55 -6.98 17.43
CA TRP A 159 2.96 -6.28 16.20
C TRP A 159 2.42 -4.86 16.13
N LYS A 160 1.18 -4.61 16.55
CA LYS A 160 0.56 -3.29 16.60
C LYS A 160 1.34 -2.38 17.54
N ALA A 161 1.66 -2.85 18.75
CA ALA A 161 2.46 -2.06 19.69
C ALA A 161 3.85 -1.73 19.09
N PHE A 162 4.50 -2.72 18.49
CA PHE A 162 5.80 -2.54 17.85
C PHE A 162 5.76 -1.53 16.68
N PHE A 163 4.80 -1.69 15.79
CA PHE A 163 4.56 -0.82 14.65
C PHE A 163 4.30 0.62 15.08
N MET A 164 3.40 0.82 16.04
CA MET A 164 3.04 2.16 16.52
C MET A 164 4.23 2.84 17.21
N ASN A 165 5.10 2.09 17.89
CA ASN A 165 6.34 2.64 18.43
C ASN A 165 7.27 3.13 17.31
N ILE A 166 7.48 2.36 16.24
CA ILE A 166 8.28 2.80 15.08
C ILE A 166 7.69 4.07 14.47
N ILE A 167 6.37 4.10 14.24
CA ILE A 167 5.69 5.27 13.69
C ILE A 167 5.87 6.49 14.59
N HIS A 168 5.74 6.32 15.91
CA HIS A 168 5.95 7.39 16.88
C HIS A 168 7.38 7.94 16.82
N GLU A 169 8.39 7.06 16.74
CA GLU A 169 9.78 7.49 16.61
C GLU A 169 10.00 8.27 15.30
N LEU A 170 9.51 7.77 14.17
CA LEU A 170 9.62 8.47 12.88
C LEU A 170 8.92 9.84 12.91
N LYS A 171 7.77 9.96 13.59
CA LYS A 171 7.04 11.23 13.72
C LYS A 171 7.80 12.31 14.48
N LYS A 172 8.87 11.99 15.22
CA LYS A 172 9.72 12.98 15.88
C LYS A 172 10.51 13.82 14.88
N ASP A 173 10.92 13.21 13.77
CA ASP A 173 11.79 13.83 12.77
C ASP A 173 11.04 14.21 11.48
N PHE A 174 9.91 13.54 11.21
CA PHE A 174 9.16 13.67 9.96
C PHE A 174 7.68 14.03 10.20
N ALA A 175 7.16 14.99 9.44
CA ALA A 175 5.76 15.36 9.47
C ALA A 175 4.95 14.46 8.52
N PHE A 176 4.20 13.52 9.08
CA PHE A 176 3.25 12.67 8.34
C PHE A 176 2.09 12.22 9.23
N GLU A 177 0.98 11.86 8.60
CA GLU A 177 -0.16 11.25 9.26
C GLU A 177 -0.23 9.75 9.01
N LEU A 178 -0.69 9.00 10.02
CA LEU A 178 -0.99 7.57 9.88
C LEU A 178 -2.52 7.43 9.92
N LEU A 179 -3.08 6.93 8.83
CA LEU A 179 -4.49 6.58 8.69
C LEU A 179 -4.63 5.07 8.85
N ASP A 180 -4.97 4.63 10.06
CA ASP A 180 -5.16 3.22 10.38
C ASP A 180 -6.61 2.79 10.16
N PHE A 181 -6.86 2.08 9.05
CA PHE A 181 -8.19 1.54 8.74
C PHE A 181 -8.37 0.09 9.19
N LYS A 182 -7.43 -0.49 9.96
CA LYS A 182 -7.70 -1.77 10.63
C LYS A 182 -8.87 -1.63 11.59
N ASP A 183 -9.72 -2.65 11.68
CA ASP A 183 -10.98 -2.65 12.45
C ASP A 183 -12.01 -1.61 11.95
N TYR A 184 -11.87 -1.03 10.74
CA TYR A 184 -12.84 -0.07 10.21
C TYR A 184 -14.07 -0.77 9.62
N GLU A 185 -15.00 -1.17 10.51
CA GLU A 185 -16.13 -2.06 10.19
C GLU A 185 -17.04 -1.58 9.06
N SER A 186 -17.19 -0.26 8.88
CA SER A 186 -18.03 0.28 7.80
C SER A 186 -17.54 -0.13 6.40
N PHE A 187 -16.28 -0.55 6.33
CA PHE A 187 -15.63 -1.09 5.15
C PHE A 187 -15.31 -2.59 5.28
N SER A 188 -14.69 -3.01 6.39
CA SER A 188 -14.20 -4.39 6.56
C SER A 188 -15.30 -5.45 6.71
N ALA A 189 -16.50 -5.08 7.17
CA ALA A 189 -17.62 -6.00 7.30
C ALA A 189 -18.35 -6.29 5.97
N LYS A 190 -18.09 -5.51 4.91
CA LYS A 190 -18.77 -5.62 3.62
C LYS A 190 -18.03 -6.57 2.70
N LYS A 191 -18.48 -7.83 2.69
CA LYS A 191 -17.89 -8.92 1.90
C LYS A 191 -17.71 -8.55 0.42
N GLU A 192 -18.64 -7.81 -0.16
CA GLU A 192 -18.63 -7.37 -1.56
C GLU A 192 -17.47 -6.42 -1.90
N ASN A 193 -16.79 -5.85 -0.92
CA ASN A 193 -15.61 -5.02 -1.16
C ASN A 193 -14.33 -5.84 -1.37
N TYR A 194 -14.38 -7.16 -1.22
CA TYR A 194 -13.20 -8.02 -1.14
C TYR A 194 -13.22 -9.08 -2.24
N ARG A 195 -12.07 -9.26 -2.89
CA ARG A 195 -11.84 -10.38 -3.84
C ARG A 195 -11.34 -11.64 -3.12
N ASP A 196 -10.65 -11.43 -2.01
CA ASP A 196 -10.16 -12.48 -1.12
C ASP A 196 -10.19 -11.99 0.33
N LEU A 197 -9.80 -12.84 1.27
CA LEU A 197 -9.86 -12.54 2.70
C LEU A 197 -9.02 -11.31 3.14
N THR A 198 -8.07 -10.88 2.31
CA THR A 198 -7.06 -9.87 2.66
C THR A 198 -7.02 -8.67 1.74
N HIS A 199 -7.44 -8.81 0.48
CA HIS A 199 -7.35 -7.77 -0.54
C HIS A 199 -8.74 -7.28 -0.98
N LEU A 200 -8.81 -5.97 -1.21
CA LEU A 200 -9.94 -5.34 -1.86
C LEU A 200 -10.11 -5.89 -3.28
N GLY A 201 -11.36 -6.09 -3.69
CA GLY A 201 -11.72 -6.19 -5.11
C GLY A 201 -11.70 -4.82 -5.77
N ILE A 202 -11.94 -4.74 -7.07
CA ILE A 202 -11.95 -3.50 -7.85
C ILE A 202 -12.98 -2.52 -7.27
N ASP A 203 -14.22 -2.96 -7.09
CA ASP A 203 -15.29 -2.11 -6.55
C ASP A 203 -15.00 -1.65 -5.12
N GLY A 204 -14.39 -2.52 -4.32
CA GLY A 204 -13.92 -2.16 -2.98
C GLY A 204 -12.82 -1.11 -3.04
N ALA A 205 -11.83 -1.29 -3.90
CA ALA A 205 -10.73 -0.33 -4.06
C ALA A 205 -11.25 1.05 -4.49
N VAL A 206 -12.22 1.11 -5.40
CA VAL A 206 -12.89 2.37 -5.82
C VAL A 206 -13.57 3.02 -4.62
N LYS A 207 -14.47 2.30 -3.92
CA LYS A 207 -15.19 2.84 -2.75
C LYS A 207 -14.23 3.30 -1.64
N PHE A 208 -13.15 2.57 -1.41
CA PHE A 208 -12.15 2.93 -0.41
C PHE A 208 -11.39 4.19 -0.82
N THR A 209 -11.08 4.33 -2.11
CA THR A 209 -10.41 5.50 -2.67
C THR A 209 -11.30 6.74 -2.58
N GLU A 210 -12.59 6.62 -2.90
CA GLU A 210 -13.59 7.68 -2.71
C GLU A 210 -13.67 8.09 -1.24
N HIS A 211 -13.78 7.13 -0.33
CA HIS A 211 -13.81 7.39 1.11
C HIS A 211 -12.54 8.10 1.60
N LEU A 212 -11.36 7.64 1.15
CA LEU A 212 -10.08 8.25 1.48
C LEU A 212 -9.99 9.68 0.91
N SER A 213 -10.47 9.89 -0.32
CA SER A 213 -10.48 11.22 -0.95
C SER A 213 -11.35 12.19 -0.15
N ASP A 214 -12.57 11.79 0.22
CA ASP A 214 -13.47 12.59 1.05
C ASP A 214 -12.85 12.92 2.42
N LEU A 215 -12.23 11.92 3.07
CA LEU A 215 -11.51 12.11 4.32
C LEU A 215 -10.41 13.16 4.19
N LEU A 216 -9.58 13.04 3.15
CA LEU A 216 -8.47 13.94 2.91
C LEU A 216 -8.93 15.37 2.57
N LEU A 217 -9.99 15.52 1.79
CA LEU A 217 -10.56 16.83 1.43
C LEU A 217 -11.19 17.50 2.64
N HIS A 218 -12.09 16.82 3.36
CA HIS A 218 -12.94 17.46 4.36
C HIS A 218 -12.34 17.49 5.77
N GLN A 219 -11.60 16.46 6.17
CA GLN A 219 -11.01 16.40 7.51
C GLN A 219 -9.60 16.99 7.53
N TYR A 220 -8.85 16.83 6.44
CA TYR A 220 -7.47 17.30 6.34
C TYR A 220 -7.29 18.57 5.53
N GLY A 221 -8.38 19.14 5.00
CA GLY A 221 -8.40 20.46 4.35
C GLY A 221 -7.58 20.51 3.07
N LEU A 222 -7.54 19.42 2.30
CA LEU A 222 -6.91 19.44 0.97
C LEU A 222 -7.75 20.16 -0.08
N ASP A 223 -9.01 20.48 0.22
CA ASP A 223 -9.88 21.33 -0.60
C ASP A 223 -9.32 22.75 -0.78
N LEU A 224 -8.53 23.24 0.16
CA LEU A 224 -7.86 24.56 0.10
C LEU A 224 -6.63 24.61 -0.83
N LEU A 225 -6.24 23.48 -1.44
CA LEU A 225 -5.07 23.38 -2.32
C LEU A 225 -5.40 23.39 -3.82
N PHE A 226 -6.70 23.44 -4.17
CA PHE A 226 -7.21 23.50 -5.54
C PHE A 226 -8.18 24.67 -5.71
#